data_AF-A0A2V9BPC7-F1
#
_entry.id   AF-A0A2V9BPC7-F1
#
_cell.length_a   1.000
_cell.length_b   1.000
_cell.length_c   1.000
_cell.angle_alpha   90.00
_cell.angle_beta   90.00
_cell.angle_gamma   90.00
#
_symmetry.space_group_name_H-M   'P 1'
#
loop_
_entity.id
_entity.type
_entity.pdbx_description
1 polymer ?
#
loop_
_entity_poly.entity_id
_entity_poly.type
_entity_poly.pdbx_seq_one_letter_code
_entity_poly.pdbx_strand_id
1 'polypeptide(L)' 'MDKFLIKGGKALRGTVAVSGAKNSALPLMAAALLTSDKVVVRNVP' A
#
# COMPACT_ATOMS: atom_id res chain seq x y z
N MET A 1 -4.69 -4.34 22.95
CA MET A 1 -5.79 -4.26 21.96
C MET A 1 -5.86 -2.81 21.54
N ASP A 2 -5.50 -2.54 20.30
CA ASP A 2 -5.40 -1.16 19.82
C ASP A 2 -6.79 -0.62 19.47
N LYS A 3 -7.02 0.67 19.72
CA LYS A 3 -8.31 1.32 19.50
C LYS A 3 -8.09 2.71 18.91
N PHE A 4 -8.97 3.09 17.98
CA PHE A 4 -9.08 4.45 17.48
C PHE A 4 -10.35 5.10 18.05
N LEU A 5 -10.24 6.33 18.58
CA LEU A 5 -11.37 7.17 18.95
C LEU A 5 -11.51 8.30 17.93
N ILE A 6 -12.54 8.24 17.09
CA ILE A 6 -12.80 9.25 16.06
C ILE A 6 -13.82 10.26 16.59
N LYS A 7 -13.47 11.55 16.57
CA LYS A 7 -14.41 12.65 16.84
C LYS A 7 -14.97 13.17 15.51
N GLY A 8 -16.27 12.96 15.29
CA GLY A 8 -16.98 13.42 14.09
C GLY A 8 -17.19 14.94 14.04
N GLY A 9 -17.97 15.39 13.05
CA GLY A 9 -18.43 16.78 12.93
C GLY A 9 -17.55 17.69 12.05
N LYS A 10 -16.53 17.16 11.38
CA LYS A 10 -15.69 17.90 10.42
C LYS A 10 -15.74 17.26 9.05
N ALA A 11 -16.16 18.03 8.04
CA ALA A 11 -16.05 17.61 6.65
C ALA A 11 -14.57 17.50 6.24
N LEU A 12 -14.22 16.42 5.54
CA LEU A 12 -12.87 16.25 5.01
C LEU A 12 -12.65 17.17 3.80
N ARG A 13 -11.49 17.83 3.74
CA ARG A 13 -11.08 18.65 2.59
C ARG A 13 -9.59 18.46 2.33
N GLY A 14 -9.24 18.13 1.10
CA GLY A 14 -7.85 17.92 0.67
C GLY A 14 -7.71 16.67 -0.20
N THR A 15 -6.47 16.26 -0.40
CA THR A 15 -6.11 15.10 -1.22
C THR A 15 -5.11 14.24 -0.46
N VAL A 16 -5.20 12.93 -0.61
CA VAL A 16 -4.22 11.98 -0.08
C VAL A 16 -3.74 11.09 -1.21
N ALA A 17 -2.44 10.77 -1.20
CA ALA A 17 -1.91 9.74 -2.09
C ALA A 17 -2.20 8.36 -1.47
N VAL A 18 -2.67 7.42 -2.28
CA VAL A 18 -2.85 6.02 -1.86
C VAL A 18 -1.66 5.18 -2.31
N SER A 19 -1.28 4.22 -1.49
CA SER A 19 -0.31 3.20 -1.87
C SER A 19 -0.91 2.23 -2.90
N GLY A 20 -0.06 1.43 -3.54
CA GLY A 20 -0.49 0.42 -4.50
C GLY A 20 -1.32 -0.70 -3.87
N ALA A 21 -1.87 -1.57 -4.72
CA ALA A 21 -2.73 -2.65 -4.25
C ALA A 21 -1.90 -3.81 -3.66
N LYS A 22 -2.21 -4.23 -2.42
CA LYS A 22 -1.61 -5.42 -1.79
C LYS A 22 -1.67 -6.65 -2.69
N ASN A 23 -2.81 -6.84 -3.35
CA ASN A 23 -3.06 -7.99 -4.21
C ASN A 23 -2.31 -7.96 -5.54
N SER A 24 -1.74 -6.81 -5.93
CA SER A 24 -0.83 -6.70 -7.06
C SER A 24 0.63 -6.81 -6.60
N ALA A 25 0.97 -6.22 -5.45
CA ALA A 25 2.33 -6.28 -4.90
C ALA A 25 2.76 -7.71 -4.56
N LEU A 26 1.89 -8.52 -3.97
CA LEU A 26 2.23 -9.89 -3.57
C LEU A 26 2.65 -10.79 -4.75
N PRO A 27 1.88 -10.92 -5.85
CA PRO A 27 2.31 -11.71 -6.99
C PRO A 27 3.52 -11.08 -7.71
N LEU A 28 3.68 -9.75 -7.71
CA LEU A 28 4.88 -9.11 -8.26
C LEU A 28 6.15 -9.47 -7.46
N MET A 29 6.05 -9.56 -6.13
CA MET A 29 7.16 -10.06 -5.31
C MET A 29 7.50 -11.52 -5.63
N ALA A 30 6.49 -12.37 -5.87
CA ALA A 30 6.73 -13.75 -6.30
C ALA A 30 7.38 -13.81 -7.68
N ALA A 31 6.95 -12.98 -8.62
CA ALA A 31 7.52 -12.90 -9.97
C ALA A 31 9.00 -12.47 -9.97
N ALA A 32 9.45 -11.73 -8.95
CA ALA A 32 10.87 -11.36 -8.81
C ALA A 32 11.79 -12.57 -8.63
N LEU A 33 11.27 -13.74 -8.24
CA LEU A 33 12.02 -14.99 -8.14
C LEU A 33 12.35 -15.62 -9.50
N LEU A 34 11.73 -15.15 -10.59
CA LEU A 34 11.89 -15.72 -11.94
C LEU A 34 13.15 -15.21 -12.66
N THR A 35 13.92 -14.31 -12.05
CA THR A 35 15.16 -13.78 -12.62
C THR A 35 16.26 -13.69 -11.57
N SER A 36 17.52 -13.77 -12.00
CA SER A 36 18.69 -13.45 -11.19
C SER A 36 18.92 -11.94 -11.04
N ASP A 37 18.25 -11.14 -11.87
CA ASP A 37 18.41 -9.68 -11.85
C ASP A 37 17.71 -9.04 -10.66
N LYS A 38 18.22 -7.90 -10.23
CA LYS A 38 17.59 -7.11 -9.17
C LYS A 38 16.26 -6.52 -9.65
N VAL A 39 15.17 -6.90 -9.01
CA VAL A 39 13.84 -6.31 -9.22
C VAL A 39 13.51 -5.33 -8.09
N VAL A 40 13.02 -4.14 -8.44
CA VAL A 40 12.57 -3.12 -7.47
C VAL A 40 11.08 -2.83 -7.69
N VAL A 41 10.24 -3.29 -6.76
CA VAL A 41 8.80 -2.98 -6.75
C VAL A 41 8.58 -1.71 -5.92
N ARG A 42 8.00 -0.67 -6.52
CA ARG A 42 7.71 0.62 -5.87
C ARG A 42 6.22 0.73 -5.59
N ASN A 43 5.85 1.65 -4.69
CA ASN A 43 4.46 1.93 -4.32
C ASN A 43 3.72 0.71 -3.72
N VAL A 44 4.41 -0.07 -2.87
CA VAL A 44 3.82 -1.21 -2.15
C VAL A 44 3.15 -0.70 -0.87
N PRO A 45 1.93 -1.15 -0.53
CA PRO A 45 1.26 -0.80 0.74
C PRO A 45 1.85 -1.54 1.94
#